data_AF-A0A967GI84-F1
#
_entry.id   AF-A0A967GI84-F1
#
_cell.length_a   1.000
_cell.length_b   1.000
_cell.length_c   1.000
_cell.angle_alpha   90.00
_cell.angle_beta   90.00
_cell.angle_gamma   90.00
#
_symmetry.space_group_name_H-M   'P 1'
#
loop_
_entity.id
_entity.type
_entity.pdbx_description
1 polymer ?
#
loop_
_entity_poly.entity_id
_entity_poly.type
_entity_poly.pdbx_seq_one_letter_code
_entity_poly.pdbx_strand_id
1 'polypeptide(L)'
;QINVGKLCNQTCRHCHVDAGPDRTEIMPPDVVDACLRVLELGRIPKLDVTGGAPELHPQFRGIVERARAHGTHVIDRCNLTILQVPRHADLPDFLA
;
A
#
# COMPACT_ATOMS: atom_id res chain seq x y z
N GLN A 1 11.09 -0.84 0.28
CA GLN A 1 9.90 -0.02 -0.03
C GLN A 1 9.31 -0.50 -1.35
N ILE A 2 7.99 -0.52 -1.47
CA ILE A 2 7.28 -0.70 -2.74
C ILE A 2 6.35 0.50 -2.98
N ASN A 3 6.11 0.85 -4.25
CA ASN A 3 5.08 1.80 -4.64
C ASN A 3 4.00 1.05 -5.40
N VAL A 4 2.78 0.98 -4.84
CA VAL A 4 1.70 0.14 -5.37
C VAL A 4 0.90 0.82 -6.49
N GLY A 5 1.26 2.04 -6.89
CA GLY A 5 0.57 2.77 -7.96
C GLY A 5 0.37 4.25 -7.66
N LYS A 6 -0.46 4.90 -8.48
CA LYS A 6 -0.78 6.33 -8.39
C LYS A 6 -2.23 6.63 -8.01
N LEU A 7 -3.08 5.60 -7.87
CA LEU A 7 -4.46 5.78 -7.43
C LEU A 7 -4.50 6.38 -6.01
N CYS A 8 -5.18 7.51 -5.86
CA CYS A 8 -5.32 8.24 -4.60
C CYS A 8 -6.72 8.82 -4.49
N ASN A 9 -7.27 8.98 -3.29
CA ASN A 9 -8.54 9.69 -3.08
C ASN A 9 -8.38 11.23 -3.01
N GLN A 10 -7.18 11.75 -3.26
CA GLN A 10 -6.85 13.18 -3.21
C GLN A 10 -5.99 13.59 -4.41
N THR A 11 -6.04 14.88 -4.78
CA THR A 11 -5.18 15.52 -5.77
C THR A 11 -4.40 16.67 -5.12
N CYS A 12 -3.19 16.40 -4.64
CA CYS A 12 -2.39 17.38 -3.89
C CYS A 12 -1.54 18.24 -4.83
N ARG A 13 -1.52 19.57 -4.63
CA ARG A 13 -0.69 20.51 -5.44
C ARG A 13 0.81 20.23 -5.40
N HIS A 14 1.29 19.55 -4.37
CA HIS A 14 2.70 19.22 -4.16
C HIS A 14 2.99 17.73 -4.43
N CYS A 15 2.10 17.01 -5.11
CA CYS A 15 2.31 15.59 -5.39
C CYS A 15 3.38 15.40 -6.47
N HIS A 16 4.57 14.97 -6.07
CA HIS A 16 5.70 14.77 -6.99
C HIS A 16 5.48 13.64 -8.02
N VAL A 17 4.53 12.73 -7.80
CA VAL A 17 4.19 11.63 -8.72
C VAL A 17 2.87 11.85 -9.48
N ASP A 18 2.18 12.96 -9.20
CA ASP A 18 0.88 13.30 -9.79
C ASP A 18 -0.16 12.18 -9.57
N ALA A 19 -0.27 11.74 -8.31
CA ALA A 19 -1.28 10.78 -7.87
C ALA A 19 -2.65 11.45 -7.74
N GLY A 20 -3.71 10.68 -7.97
CA GLY A 20 -5.07 11.22 -8.06
C GLY A 20 -6.16 10.14 -8.21
N PRO A 21 -7.44 10.54 -8.11
CA PRO A 21 -8.58 9.63 -8.20
C PRO A 21 -8.86 9.16 -9.63
N ASP A 22 -8.34 9.87 -10.62
CA ASP A 22 -8.41 9.60 -12.05
C ASP A 22 -7.25 8.70 -12.55
N ARG A 23 -6.29 8.37 -11.67
CA ARG A 23 -5.15 7.53 -12.01
C ARG A 23 -5.52 6.06 -12.05
N THR A 24 -4.98 5.34 -13.03
CA THR A 24 -5.22 3.91 -13.22
C THR A 24 -3.97 3.07 -13.01
N GLU A 25 -2.82 3.70 -12.74
CA GLU A 25 -1.58 2.99 -12.46
C GLU A 25 -1.69 2.27 -11.11
N ILE A 26 -1.71 0.94 -11.18
CA ILE A 26 -1.81 0.01 -10.07
C ILE A 26 -0.77 -1.08 -10.31
N MET A 27 -0.03 -1.46 -9.28
CA MET A 27 0.96 -2.53 -9.35
C MET A 27 0.28 -3.86 -9.74
N PRO A 28 0.73 -4.53 -10.82
CA PRO A 28 0.14 -5.80 -11.23
C PRO A 28 0.36 -6.93 -10.19
N PRO A 29 -0.55 -7.92 -10.09
CA PRO A 29 -0.44 -9.01 -9.11
C PRO A 29 0.85 -9.82 -9.18
N ASP A 30 1.35 -10.09 -10.38
CA ASP A 30 2.60 -10.83 -10.60
C ASP A 30 3.83 -10.05 -10.07
N VAL A 31 3.79 -8.72 -10.14
CA VAL A 31 4.80 -7.83 -9.57
C VAL A 31 4.69 -7.79 -8.05
N VAL A 32 3.48 -7.73 -7.49
CA VAL A 32 3.26 -7.87 -6.04
C VAL A 32 3.87 -9.17 -5.53
N ASP A 33 3.57 -10.28 -6.20
CA ASP A 33 4.11 -11.59 -5.85
C ASP A 33 5.64 -11.63 -5.95
N ALA A 34 6.23 -11.00 -6.97
CA ALA A 34 7.67 -10.88 -7.10
C ALA A 34 8.30 -10.10 -5.92
N CYS A 35 7.71 -8.98 -5.53
CA CYS A 35 8.17 -8.20 -4.39
C CYS A 35 8.09 -8.99 -3.08
N LEU A 36 6.99 -9.71 -2.84
CA LEU A 36 6.80 -10.51 -1.64
C LEU A 36 7.77 -11.71 -1.59
N ARG A 37 8.04 -12.36 -2.73
CA ARG A 37 9.09 -13.40 -2.81
C ARG A 37 10.47 -12.85 -2.45
N VAL A 38 10.83 -11.65 -2.91
CA VAL A 38 12.12 -11.02 -2.56
C VAL A 38 12.19 -10.70 -1.07
N LEU A 39 11.11 -10.20 -0.49
CA LEU A 39 10.99 -9.93 0.94
C LEU A 39 11.19 -11.19 1.77
N GLU A 40 10.55 -12.30 1.37
CA GLU A 40 10.65 -13.62 2.00
C GLU A 40 12.06 -14.20 1.93
N LEU A 41 12.62 -14.31 0.72
CA LEU A 41 13.95 -14.87 0.48
C LEU A 41 15.05 -14.04 1.15
N GLY A 42 14.90 -12.72 1.12
CA GLY A 42 15.83 -11.79 1.74
C GLY A 42 15.67 -11.63 3.25
N ARG A 43 14.65 -12.25 3.87
CA ARG A 43 14.29 -12.05 5.30
C ARG A 43 14.23 -10.57 5.66
N ILE A 44 13.63 -9.76 4.81
CA ILE A 44 13.64 -8.31 4.96
C ILE A 44 12.74 -7.94 6.14
N PRO A 45 13.28 -7.28 7.19
CA PRO A 45 12.54 -7.08 8.44
C PRO A 45 11.49 -5.97 8.36
N LYS A 46 11.54 -5.12 7.32
CA LYS A 46 10.64 -3.97 7.16
C LYS A 46 10.14 -3.82 5.72
N LEU A 47 8.84 -3.64 5.56
CA LEU A 47 8.21 -3.30 4.30
C LEU A 47 7.52 -1.94 4.43
N ASP A 48 7.99 -0.97 3.65
CA ASP A 48 7.38 0.35 3.50
C ASP A 48 6.50 0.35 2.24
N VAL A 49 5.19 0.53 2.43
CA VAL A 49 4.18 0.52 1.35
C VAL A 49 3.77 1.96 1.05
N THR A 50 3.99 2.38 -0.19
CA THR A 50 3.73 3.72 -0.71
C THR A 50 2.87 3.66 -1.97
N GLY A 51 2.47 4.80 -2.52
CA GLY A 51 1.69 4.87 -3.76
C GLY A 51 1.10 6.27 -3.95
N GLY A 52 -0.14 6.30 -4.45
CA GLY A 52 -1.09 7.35 -4.09
C GLY A 52 -1.57 7.12 -2.66
N ALA A 53 -2.79 6.58 -2.50
CA ALA A 53 -3.25 6.00 -1.24
C ALA A 53 -3.11 4.47 -1.34
N PRO A 54 -2.10 3.85 -0.68
CA PRO A 54 -1.83 2.42 -0.81
C PRO A 54 -3.04 1.52 -0.58
N GLU A 55 -3.95 1.95 0.29
CA GLU A 55 -5.12 1.23 0.77
C GLU A 55 -6.22 1.12 -0.29
N LEU A 56 -6.12 1.91 -1.36
CA LEU A 56 -6.95 1.78 -2.56
C LEU A 56 -6.49 0.66 -3.50
N HIS A 57 -5.30 0.10 -3.29
CA HIS A 57 -4.84 -1.06 -4.06
C HIS A 57 -5.70 -2.29 -3.74
N PRO A 58 -6.24 -3.02 -4.74
CA PRO A 58 -7.12 -4.17 -4.49
C PRO A 58 -6.51 -5.27 -3.60
N GLN A 59 -5.19 -5.42 -3.67
CA GLN A 59 -4.43 -6.41 -2.88
C GLN A 59 -3.77 -5.83 -1.62
N PHE A 60 -4.07 -4.59 -1.21
CA PHE A 60 -3.40 -3.95 -0.07
C PHE A 60 -3.38 -4.84 1.19
N ARG A 61 -4.54 -5.36 1.59
CA ARG A 61 -4.62 -6.24 2.78
C ARG A 61 -3.80 -7.51 2.63
N GLY A 62 -3.85 -8.16 1.47
CA GLY A 62 -3.08 -9.36 1.19
C GLY A 62 -1.56 -9.11 1.22
N ILE A 63 -1.11 -7.93 0.78
CA ILE A 63 0.30 -7.51 0.90
C ILE A 63 0.70 -7.41 2.38
N VAL A 64 -0.11 -6.71 3.18
CA VAL A 64 0.15 -6.50 4.62
C VAL A 64 0.15 -7.83 5.37
N GLU A 65 -0.87 -8.66 5.16
CA GLU A 65 -1.03 -9.96 5.81
C GLU A 65 0.13 -10.91 5.49
N ARG A 66 0.50 -11.03 4.21
CA ARG A 66 1.60 -11.89 3.78
C ARG A 66 2.93 -11.40 4.34
N ALA A 67 3.22 -10.10 4.29
CA ALA A 67 4.43 -9.55 4.89
C ALA A 67 4.49 -9.81 6.40
N ARG A 68 3.39 -9.57 7.14
CA ARG A 68 3.30 -9.84 8.59
C ARG A 68 3.48 -11.33 8.93
N ALA A 69 2.93 -12.23 8.11
CA ALA A 69 3.11 -13.68 8.29
C ALA A 69 4.58 -14.12 8.22
N HIS A 70 5.44 -13.34 7.57
CA HIS A 70 6.89 -13.56 7.51
C HIS A 70 7.68 -12.81 8.59
N GLY A 71 7.00 -12.21 9.57
CA GLY A 71 7.63 -11.43 10.64
C GLY A 71 8.13 -10.06 10.18
N THR A 72 7.74 -9.60 8.99
CA THR A 72 8.11 -8.27 8.49
C THR A 72 7.22 -7.21 9.12
N HIS A 73 7.84 -6.17 9.67
CA HIS A 73 7.13 -4.98 10.13
C HIS A 73 6.69 -4.13 8.93
N VAL A 74 5.39 -3.87 8.83
CA VAL A 74 4.81 -3.11 7.72
C VAL A 74 4.60 -1.65 8.14
N ILE A 75 5.05 -0.73 7.30
CA ILE A 75 4.80 0.70 7.40
C ILE A 75 3.88 1.07 6.24
N ASP A 76 2.71 1.62 6.56
CA ASP A 76 1.76 2.15 5.59
C ASP A 76 1.90 3.68 5.48
N ARG A 77 2.21 4.20 4.28
CA ARG A 77 2.27 5.64 4.03
C ARG A 77 0.90 6.17 3.66
N CYS A 78 0.07 6.27 4.70
CA CYS A 78 -1.30 6.71 4.67
C CYS A 78 -1.43 8.25 4.58
N ASN A 79 -2.41 8.73 3.82
CA ASN A 79 -2.76 10.15 3.76
C ASN A 79 -3.79 10.60 4.82
N LEU A 80 -4.18 9.69 5.71
CA LEU A 80 -5.16 9.79 6.81
C LEU A 80 -6.61 10.10 6.40
N THR A 81 -6.86 10.81 5.30
CA THR A 81 -8.23 11.06 4.81
C THR A 81 -8.91 9.78 4.34
N ILE A 82 -8.14 8.78 3.90
CA ILE A 82 -8.66 7.48 3.49
C ILE A 82 -9.40 6.77 4.63
N LEU A 83 -9.04 7.04 5.89
CA LEU A 83 -9.70 6.51 7.09
C LEU A 83 -11.13 7.04 7.25
N GLN A 84 -11.45 8.16 6.60
CA GLN A 84 -12.81 8.74 6.59
C GLN A 84 -13.71 8.11 5.51
N VAL A 85 -13.15 7.29 4.62
CA VAL A 85 -13.94 6.59 3.60
C VAL A 85 -14.61 5.37 4.26
N PRO A 86 -15.95 5.22 4.23
CA PRO A 86 -16.64 4.19 5.00
C PRO A 86 -16.16 2.75 4.76
N ARG A 87 -15.76 2.41 3.53
CA ARG A 87 -15.24 1.07 3.18
C ARG A 87 -13.86 0.76 3.78
N HIS A 88 -13.22 1.75 4.38
CA HIS A 88 -11.87 1.70 4.95
C HIS A 88 -11.87 2.08 6.45
N ALA A 89 -13.05 2.15 7.09
CA ALA A 89 -13.17 2.57 8.48
C ALA A 89 -12.46 1.64 9.47
N ASP A 90 -12.25 0.38 9.11
CA ASP A 90 -11.55 -0.62 9.92
C ASP A 90 -10.02 -0.63 9.73
N LEU A 91 -9.48 0.22 8.84
CA LEU A 91 -8.03 0.28 8.58
C LEU A 91 -7.18 0.51 9.85
N PRO A 92 -7.55 1.39 10.81
CA PRO A 92 -6.76 1.58 12.02
C PRO A 92 -6.62 0.29 12.83
N ASP A 93 -7.72 -0.47 13.00
CA ASP A 93 -7.73 -1.73 13.73
C ASP A 93 -6.99 -2.82 12.95
N PHE A 94 -7.11 -2.83 11.62
CA PHE A 94 -6.37 -3.75 10.75
C PHE A 94 -4.86 -3.51 10.82
N LEU A 95 -4.41 -2.26 10.94
CA LEU A 95 -3.00 -1.86 10.94
C LEU A 95 -2.35 -1.78 12.34
N ALA A 96 -3.13 -1.95 13.41
CA ALA A 96 -2.61 -2.15 14.76
C ALA A 96 -1.73 -3.42 14.84
#